data_AF-A0AA96XR54-F1
#
_entry.id   AF-A0AA96XR54-F1
#
_cell.length_a   1.000
_cell.length_b   1.000
_cell.length_c   1.000
_cell.angle_alpha   90.00
_cell.angle_beta   90.00
_cell.angle_gamma   90.00
#
_symmetry.space_group_name_H-M   'P 1'
#
loop_
_entity.id
_entity.type
_entity.pdbx_description
1 polymer ?
#
loop_
_entity_poly.entity_id
_entity_poly.type
_entity_poly.pdbx_seq_one_letter_code
_entity_poly.pdbx_strand_id
1 'polypeptide(L)'
;MTHTEVLTLEIRPYATPGGMEAFVPHVLNATPQARELKSARSGRRKWTEAEFFDDVRRRLPSDASNAVRALFDAVSQSASTLSWGTGALRGSFNPKYAHVGERSPISVFSDGALHMNGFWMDAPYGARLKEAARELFGIVANERNPEIIPVDLWVPKRQALQDELARLLAPNPAEPGEP
;
A
#
# COMPACT_ATOMS: atom_id res chain seq x y z
N MET A 1 -12.17 -17.47 -27.98
CA MET A 1 -13.28 -17.61 -27.01
C MET A 1 -12.67 -17.77 -25.63
N THR A 2 -12.83 -16.79 -24.76
CA THR A 2 -12.27 -16.81 -23.40
C THR A 2 -13.23 -17.53 -22.47
N HIS A 3 -12.76 -18.64 -21.89
CA HIS A 3 -13.49 -19.39 -20.86
C HIS A 3 -13.25 -18.70 -19.52
N THR A 4 -14.33 -18.34 -18.81
CA THR A 4 -14.27 -17.71 -17.49
C THR A 4 -15.02 -18.59 -16.51
N GLU A 5 -14.29 -19.27 -15.61
CA GLU A 5 -14.88 -20.01 -14.51
C GLU A 5 -15.04 -19.10 -13.28
N VAL A 6 -16.26 -19.05 -12.73
CA VAL A 6 -16.59 -18.33 -11.49
C VAL A 6 -17.13 -19.35 -10.49
N LEU A 7 -16.42 -19.58 -9.40
CA LEU A 7 -16.68 -20.74 -8.52
C LEU A 7 -17.68 -20.46 -7.38
N THR A 8 -17.83 -19.23 -6.88
CA THR A 8 -18.94 -18.83 -5.99
C THR A 8 -19.08 -17.31 -5.97
N LEU A 9 -20.32 -16.82 -6.15
CA LEU A 9 -20.71 -15.42 -6.03
C LEU A 9 -21.53 -15.25 -4.76
N GLU A 10 -21.10 -14.37 -3.86
CA GLU A 10 -21.96 -13.91 -2.76
C GLU A 10 -22.68 -12.64 -3.22
N ILE A 11 -24.02 -12.67 -3.20
CA ILE A 11 -24.85 -11.52 -3.52
C ILE A 11 -25.55 -11.09 -2.22
N ARG A 12 -25.22 -9.90 -1.71
CA ARG A 12 -25.92 -9.30 -0.57
C ARG A 12 -26.89 -8.22 -1.07
N PRO A 13 -28.20 -8.33 -0.77
CA PRO A 13 -29.14 -7.26 -1.05
C PRO A 13 -28.97 -6.11 -0.05
N TYR A 14 -28.96 -4.88 -0.56
CA TYR A 14 -29.02 -3.68 0.26
C TYR A 14 -30.28 -2.88 -0.13
N ALA A 15 -31.10 -2.53 0.87
CA ALA A 15 -32.24 -1.66 0.67
C ALA A 15 -31.78 -0.20 0.56
N THR A 16 -32.12 0.46 -0.53
CA THR A 16 -31.90 1.91 -0.70
C THR A 16 -33.17 2.71 -0.39
N PRO A 17 -33.07 3.95 0.13
CA PRO A 17 -34.24 4.80 0.32
C PRO A 17 -34.94 5.03 -1.02
N GLY A 18 -36.18 4.55 -1.16
CA GLY A 18 -36.92 4.55 -2.42
C GLY A 18 -37.40 3.17 -2.88
N GLY A 19 -37.09 2.09 -2.16
CA GLY A 19 -37.63 0.75 -2.41
C GLY A 19 -36.92 -0.03 -3.53
N MET A 20 -35.73 0.41 -3.94
CA MET A 20 -34.90 -0.30 -4.92
C MET A 20 -33.85 -1.15 -4.19
N GLU A 21 -33.80 -2.45 -4.51
CA GLU A 21 -32.77 -3.38 -4.01
C GLU A 21 -31.52 -3.29 -4.90
N ALA A 22 -30.37 -2.96 -4.31
CA ALA A 22 -29.08 -3.01 -4.98
C ALA A 22 -28.36 -4.32 -4.65
N PHE A 23 -27.94 -5.06 -5.68
CA PHE A 23 -27.20 -6.31 -5.55
C PHE A 23 -25.73 -6.07 -5.90
N VAL A 24 -24.83 -6.17 -4.91
CA VAL A 24 -23.38 -6.05 -5.13
C VAL A 24 -22.76 -7.46 -5.10
N PRO A 25 -22.25 -7.97 -6.23
CA PRO A 25 -21.61 -9.28 -6.26
C PRO A 25 -20.20 -9.21 -5.68
N HIS A 26 -19.89 -10.13 -4.76
CA HIS A 26 -18.53 -10.37 -4.28
C HIS A 26 -18.03 -11.72 -4.81
N VAL A 27 -16.89 -11.71 -5.49
CA VAL A 27 -16.21 -12.92 -5.96
C VAL A 27 -15.28 -13.42 -4.86
N LEU A 28 -15.52 -14.64 -4.36
CA LEU A 28 -14.68 -15.25 -3.32
C LEU A 28 -13.82 -16.37 -3.91
N ASN A 29 -12.50 -16.25 -3.73
CA ASN A 29 -11.44 -17.23 -4.03
C ASN A 29 -11.34 -17.70 -5.49
N ALA A 30 -10.55 -16.98 -6.28
CA ALA A 30 -10.12 -17.42 -7.60
C ALA A 30 -8.92 -18.41 -7.51
N THR A 31 -9.14 -19.59 -8.08
CA THR A 31 -8.19 -20.61 -8.59
C THR A 31 -7.44 -21.57 -7.63
N PRO A 32 -7.11 -22.81 -8.11
CA PRO A 32 -6.21 -23.76 -7.45
C PRO A 32 -4.81 -23.20 -7.14
N GLN A 33 -4.32 -22.22 -7.92
CA GLN A 33 -3.05 -21.53 -7.64
C GLN A 33 -3.07 -20.82 -6.27
N ALA A 34 -4.22 -20.28 -5.85
CA ALA A 34 -4.38 -19.68 -4.53
C ALA A 34 -4.32 -20.72 -3.39
N ARG A 35 -4.62 -22.00 -3.67
CA ARG A 35 -4.46 -23.13 -2.72
C ARG A 35 -3.02 -23.64 -2.66
N GLU A 36 -2.29 -23.68 -3.78
CA GLU A 36 -0.86 -24.03 -3.79
C GLU A 36 0.01 -22.98 -3.09
N LEU A 37 -0.37 -21.70 -3.16
CA LEU A 37 0.25 -20.63 -2.36
C LEU A 37 0.16 -20.86 -0.84
N LYS A 38 -0.84 -21.60 -0.35
CA LYS A 38 -1.00 -21.91 1.07
C LYS A 38 -0.09 -23.06 1.54
N SER A 39 0.36 -23.94 0.64
CA SER A 39 1.22 -25.09 0.98
C SER A 39 2.72 -24.75 0.97
N ALA A 40 3.16 -23.69 0.28
CA ALA A 40 4.54 -23.20 0.24
C ALA A 40 4.96 -22.39 1.51
N ARG A 41 4.49 -22.79 2.69
CA ARG A 41 4.48 -21.99 3.92
C ARG A 41 5.84 -21.85 4.66
N SER A 42 6.97 -21.98 3.94
CA SER A 42 8.31 -21.58 4.40
C SER A 42 9.02 -20.60 3.44
N GLY A 43 8.31 -20.00 2.48
CA GLY A 43 8.87 -19.18 1.39
C GLY A 43 9.15 -17.70 1.69
N ARG A 44 9.35 -17.28 2.94
CA ARG A 44 9.77 -15.89 3.21
C ARG A 44 11.19 -15.70 2.67
N ARG A 45 11.40 -14.65 1.89
CA ARG A 45 12.70 -14.29 1.34
C ARG A 45 12.90 -12.79 1.44
N LYS A 46 14.13 -12.33 1.57
CA LYS A 46 14.43 -10.90 1.49
C LYS A 46 14.39 -10.49 0.03
N TRP A 47 13.57 -9.48 -0.29
CA TRP A 47 13.50 -8.95 -1.65
C TRP A 47 14.68 -8.03 -1.94
N THR A 48 15.08 -7.96 -3.20
CA THR A 48 15.97 -6.92 -3.74
C THR A 48 15.18 -5.92 -4.58
N GLU A 49 15.80 -4.79 -4.90
CA GLU A 49 15.19 -3.79 -5.79
C GLU A 49 14.83 -4.36 -7.16
N ALA A 50 15.76 -5.08 -7.77
CA ALA A 50 15.57 -5.67 -9.09
C ALA A 50 14.38 -6.62 -9.11
N GLU A 51 14.29 -7.52 -8.12
CA GLU A 51 13.20 -8.48 -8.03
C GLU A 51 11.86 -7.82 -7.69
N PHE A 52 11.86 -6.78 -6.86
CA PHE A 52 10.65 -6.01 -6.56
C PHE A 52 10.08 -5.38 -7.83
N PHE A 53 10.91 -4.66 -8.60
CA PHE A 53 10.44 -4.00 -9.81
C PHE A 53 10.11 -4.97 -10.94
N ASP A 54 10.73 -6.16 -10.96
CA ASP A 54 10.32 -7.23 -11.85
C ASP A 54 8.91 -7.73 -11.54
N ASP A 55 8.61 -7.97 -10.26
CA ASP A 55 7.28 -8.38 -9.82
C ASP A 55 6.23 -7.28 -10.06
N VAL A 56 6.59 -6.00 -9.88
CA VAL A 56 5.74 -4.84 -10.21
C VAL A 56 5.33 -4.87 -11.69
N ARG A 57 6.30 -4.96 -12.61
CA ARG A 57 6.02 -4.98 -14.06
C ARG A 57 5.19 -6.18 -14.49
N ARG A 58 5.32 -7.31 -13.78
CA ARG A 58 4.54 -8.52 -14.04
C ARG A 58 3.07 -8.39 -13.61
N ARG A 59 2.80 -7.62 -12.55
CA ARG A 59 1.46 -7.53 -11.94
C ARG A 59 0.65 -6.34 -12.40
N LEU A 60 1.32 -5.22 -12.67
CA LEU A 60 0.69 -3.94 -12.89
C LEU A 60 0.78 -3.51 -14.36
N PRO A 61 -0.22 -2.76 -14.86
CA PRO A 61 -0.08 -2.08 -16.14
C PRO A 61 1.06 -1.05 -16.09
N SER A 62 1.51 -0.61 -17.28
CA SER A 62 2.67 0.29 -17.40
C SER A 62 2.51 1.57 -16.57
N ASP A 63 1.33 2.21 -16.60
CA ASP A 63 1.08 3.46 -15.88
C ASP A 63 1.23 3.30 -14.36
N ALA A 64 0.66 2.23 -13.79
CA ALA A 64 0.78 1.93 -12.37
C ALA A 64 2.21 1.52 -11.99
N SER A 65 2.88 0.75 -12.85
CA SER A 65 4.30 0.39 -12.67
C SER A 65 5.20 1.63 -12.63
N ASN A 66 4.97 2.58 -13.54
CA ASN A 66 5.70 3.85 -13.61
C ASN A 66 5.42 4.72 -12.38
N ALA A 67 4.18 4.72 -11.89
CA ALA A 67 3.82 5.44 -10.66
C ALA A 67 4.53 4.86 -9.42
N VAL A 68 4.66 3.53 -9.32
CA VAL A 68 5.41 2.87 -8.22
C VAL A 68 6.89 3.26 -8.28
N ARG A 69 7.49 3.28 -9.47
CA ARG A 69 8.87 3.75 -9.67
C ARG A 69 9.05 5.21 -9.27
N ALA A 70 8.16 6.09 -9.72
CA ALA A 70 8.22 7.50 -9.40
C ALA A 70 8.07 7.76 -7.89
N LEU A 71 7.19 7.02 -7.20
CA LEU A 71 7.05 7.12 -5.75
C LEU A 71 8.32 6.64 -5.05
N PHE A 72 8.89 5.50 -5.48
CA PHE A 72 10.16 5.00 -4.97
C PHE A 72 11.26 6.06 -5.11
N ASP A 73 11.41 6.66 -6.29
CA ASP A 73 12.44 7.65 -6.57
C ASP A 73 12.31 8.86 -5.64
N ALA A 74 11.08 9.36 -5.47
CA ALA A 74 10.81 10.51 -4.61
C ALA A 74 11.15 10.24 -3.14
N VAL A 75 10.73 9.08 -2.59
CA VAL A 75 10.96 8.79 -1.17
C VAL A 75 12.41 8.39 -0.89
N SER A 76 13.10 7.77 -1.86
CA SER A 76 14.48 7.31 -1.68
C SER A 76 15.48 8.46 -1.61
N GLN A 77 15.15 9.63 -2.17
CA GLN A 77 16.00 10.82 -2.11
C GLN A 77 16.07 11.43 -0.70
N SER A 78 15.03 11.25 0.11
CA SER A 78 14.92 11.86 1.45
C SER A 78 15.01 10.84 2.59
N ALA A 79 14.86 9.54 2.30
CA ALA A 79 14.95 8.49 3.30
C ALA A 79 16.39 8.32 3.81
N SER A 80 16.54 8.16 5.13
CA SER A 80 17.83 7.82 5.75
C SER A 80 18.24 6.39 5.41
N THR A 81 17.28 5.46 5.36
CA THR A 81 17.51 4.08 4.92
C THR A 81 16.30 3.56 4.16
N LEU A 82 16.53 2.61 3.26
CA LEU A 82 15.49 1.87 2.57
C LEU A 82 15.55 0.39 2.99
N SER A 83 14.42 -0.18 3.38
CA SER A 83 14.33 -1.59 3.76
C SER A 83 13.38 -2.37 2.85
N TRP A 84 13.79 -3.58 2.51
CA TRP A 84 13.05 -4.50 1.66
C TRP A 84 12.27 -5.51 2.50
N GLY A 85 10.99 -5.69 2.16
CA GLY A 85 10.09 -6.63 2.80
C GLY A 85 10.53 -8.08 2.62
N THR A 86 9.92 -8.96 3.43
CA THR A 86 10.23 -10.40 3.44
C THR A 86 9.05 -11.29 3.02
N GLY A 87 8.03 -10.68 2.39
CA GLY A 87 6.79 -11.36 2.01
C GLY A 87 7.05 -12.52 1.04
N ALA A 88 6.36 -13.63 1.24
CA ALA A 88 6.49 -14.80 0.35
C ALA A 88 5.87 -14.56 -1.03
N LEU A 89 4.79 -13.78 -1.09
CA LEU A 89 3.97 -13.61 -2.30
C LEU A 89 4.22 -12.31 -3.04
N ARG A 90 4.52 -11.25 -2.29
CA ARG A 90 4.75 -9.90 -2.80
C ARG A 90 5.88 -9.26 -2.01
N GLY A 91 6.70 -8.48 -2.71
CA GLY A 91 7.75 -7.67 -2.10
C GLY A 91 7.19 -6.35 -1.58
N SER A 92 7.95 -5.66 -0.73
CA SER A 92 7.69 -4.26 -0.41
C SER A 92 9.00 -3.49 -0.28
N PHE A 93 8.95 -2.18 -0.54
CA PHE A 93 9.96 -1.25 -0.05
C PHE A 93 9.36 -0.37 1.06
N ASN A 94 10.20 -0.01 2.02
CA ASN A 94 9.80 0.68 3.24
C ASN A 94 10.90 1.72 3.57
N PRO A 95 10.73 2.99 3.16
CA PRO A 95 11.68 4.06 3.47
C PRO A 95 11.63 4.40 4.96
N LYS A 96 12.76 4.69 5.58
CA LYS A 96 12.84 5.08 7.00
C LYS A 96 13.58 6.40 7.12
N TYR A 97 13.16 7.20 8.10
CA TYR A 97 13.65 8.55 8.33
C TYR A 97 14.07 8.66 9.79
N ALA A 98 15.36 8.91 10.03
CA ALA A 98 15.94 8.87 11.38
C ALA A 98 15.21 9.82 12.36
N HIS A 99 14.79 10.99 11.88
CA HIS A 99 14.06 12.01 12.66
C HIS A 99 12.55 11.71 12.82
N VAL A 100 12.03 10.68 12.16
CA VAL A 100 10.64 10.25 12.27
C VAL A 100 10.50 9.07 13.22
N GLY A 101 11.52 8.20 13.26
CA GLY A 101 11.60 7.04 14.15
C GLY A 101 11.98 5.74 13.43
N GLU A 102 11.92 4.62 14.15
CA GLU A 102 12.35 3.31 13.64
C GLU A 102 11.40 2.73 12.57
N ARG A 103 10.12 3.10 12.65
CA ARG A 103 9.05 2.59 11.78
C ARG A 103 9.00 3.37 10.47
N SER A 104 8.71 2.63 9.40
CA SER A 104 8.56 3.23 8.08
C SER A 104 7.18 3.89 7.96
N PRO A 105 7.10 5.18 7.54
CA PRO A 105 5.82 5.88 7.37
C PRO A 105 4.94 5.28 6.29
N ILE A 106 5.53 4.64 5.28
CA ILE A 106 4.79 3.98 4.22
C ILE A 106 5.38 2.62 3.87
N SER A 107 4.54 1.71 3.39
CA SER A 107 4.99 0.47 2.76
C SER A 107 4.34 0.35 1.39
N VAL A 108 5.14 0.22 0.34
CA VAL A 108 4.61 0.04 -1.02
C VAL A 108 4.91 -1.39 -1.45
N PHE A 109 3.85 -2.11 -1.80
CA PHE A 109 3.92 -3.51 -2.20
C PHE A 109 4.04 -3.65 -3.72
N SER A 110 4.60 -4.77 -4.18
CA SER A 110 4.83 -5.03 -5.61
C SER A 110 3.54 -5.23 -6.41
N ASP A 111 2.40 -5.40 -5.76
CA ASP A 111 1.06 -5.35 -6.36
C ASP A 111 0.46 -3.92 -6.36
N GLY A 112 1.26 -2.92 -6.01
CA GLY A 112 0.87 -1.52 -6.00
C GLY A 112 0.09 -1.08 -4.77
N ALA A 113 -0.22 -1.97 -3.80
CA ALA A 113 -0.85 -1.52 -2.56
C ALA A 113 0.09 -0.59 -1.78
N LEU A 114 -0.42 0.56 -1.38
CA LEU A 114 0.27 1.52 -0.51
C LEU A 114 -0.32 1.40 0.89
N HIS A 115 0.52 1.22 1.90
CA HIS A 115 0.13 1.33 3.29
C HIS A 115 0.69 2.65 3.83
N MET A 116 -0.17 3.45 4.48
CA MET A 116 0.28 4.61 5.27
C MET A 116 0.28 4.22 6.75
N ASN A 117 1.44 3.92 7.31
CA ASN A 117 1.56 3.23 8.60
C ASN A 117 1.29 4.10 9.83
N GLY A 118 0.46 5.15 9.71
CA GLY A 118 0.20 6.14 10.76
C GLY A 118 -0.39 5.53 12.03
N PHE A 119 -1.19 4.47 11.90
CA PHE A 119 -1.69 3.69 13.04
C PHE A 119 -0.59 3.12 13.94
N TRP A 120 0.54 2.70 13.36
CA TRP A 120 1.63 2.03 14.06
C TRP A 120 2.72 3.00 14.55
N MET A 121 2.57 4.29 14.29
CA MET A 121 3.59 5.30 14.57
C MET A 121 3.21 6.21 15.72
N ASP A 122 4.24 6.69 16.40
CA ASP A 122 4.10 7.64 17.49
C ASP A 122 3.76 9.05 16.96
N ALA A 123 3.23 9.89 17.85
CA ALA A 123 2.99 11.30 17.54
C ALA A 123 4.33 12.06 17.41
N PRO A 124 4.40 13.11 16.57
CA PRO A 124 3.30 13.68 15.78
C PRO A 124 3.06 13.00 14.43
N TYR A 125 4.03 12.23 13.92
CA TYR A 125 4.00 11.72 12.55
C TYR A 125 2.86 10.73 12.29
N GLY A 126 2.56 9.83 13.24
CA GLY A 126 1.45 8.89 13.10
C GLY A 126 0.09 9.58 12.95
N ALA A 127 -0.14 10.66 13.71
CA ALA A 127 -1.36 11.46 13.60
C ALA A 127 -1.46 12.17 12.25
N ARG A 128 -0.37 12.76 11.78
CA ARG A 128 -0.30 13.45 10.49
C ARG A 128 -0.53 12.51 9.31
N LEU A 129 0.04 11.30 9.35
CA LEU A 129 -0.18 10.30 8.30
C LEU A 129 -1.63 9.81 8.25
N LYS A 130 -2.27 9.61 9.41
CA LYS A 130 -3.70 9.27 9.48
C LYS A 130 -4.57 10.36 8.87
N GLU A 131 -4.25 11.62 9.17
CA GLU A 131 -4.94 12.77 8.60
C GLU A 131 -4.76 12.86 7.08
N ALA A 132 -3.54 12.71 6.58
CA ALA A 132 -3.27 12.69 5.14
C ALA A 132 -3.97 11.51 4.43
N ALA A 133 -4.01 10.32 5.03
CA ALA A 133 -4.76 9.18 4.47
C ALA A 133 -6.26 9.47 4.36
N ARG A 134 -6.83 10.14 5.37
CA ARG A 134 -8.23 10.58 5.38
C ARG A 134 -8.50 11.64 4.31
N GLU A 135 -7.65 12.67 4.22
CA GLU A 135 -7.86 13.79 3.31
C GLU A 135 -7.63 13.42 1.84
N LEU A 136 -6.54 12.70 1.56
CA LEU A 136 -6.20 12.32 0.19
C LEU A 136 -7.07 11.18 -0.31
N PHE A 137 -7.46 10.22 0.52
CA PHE A 137 -8.07 8.97 0.06
C PHE A 137 -9.41 8.63 0.71
N GLY A 138 -9.87 9.42 1.68
CA GLY A 138 -11.07 9.10 2.45
C GLY A 138 -10.90 7.87 3.35
N ILE A 139 -9.66 7.45 3.62
CA ILE A 139 -9.37 6.23 4.39
C ILE A 139 -9.16 6.60 5.85
N VAL A 140 -9.95 5.95 6.72
CA VAL A 140 -9.81 6.06 8.18
C VAL A 140 -9.26 4.74 8.71
N ALA A 141 -8.08 4.81 9.30
CA ALA A 141 -7.43 3.68 9.95
C ALA A 141 -8.32 3.04 11.01
N ASN A 142 -8.30 1.72 11.09
CA ASN A 142 -8.77 1.00 12.26
C ASN A 142 -7.95 -0.27 12.45
N GLU A 143 -8.16 -0.95 13.58
CA GLU A 143 -7.40 -2.17 13.94
C GLU A 143 -7.45 -3.27 12.87
N ARG A 144 -8.47 -3.28 12.00
CA ARG A 144 -8.63 -4.26 10.92
C ARG A 144 -8.07 -3.80 9.58
N ASN A 145 -7.89 -2.49 9.38
CA ASN A 145 -7.37 -1.92 8.14
C ASN A 145 -6.44 -0.74 8.44
N PRO A 146 -5.13 -0.99 8.59
CA PRO A 146 -4.12 0.04 8.81
C PRO A 146 -3.80 0.76 7.49
N GLU A 147 -4.74 1.61 7.07
CA GLU A 147 -4.61 2.58 5.96
C GLU A 147 -4.05 1.99 4.66
N ILE A 148 -4.64 0.88 4.23
CA ILE A 148 -4.30 0.25 2.95
C ILE A 148 -5.02 0.99 1.83
N ILE A 149 -4.25 1.59 0.93
CA ILE A 149 -4.69 2.36 -0.22
C ILE A 149 -4.44 1.53 -1.49
N PRO A 150 -5.49 1.09 -2.19
CA PRO A 150 -5.38 0.38 -3.46
C PRO A 150 -4.67 1.20 -4.55
N VAL A 151 -4.01 0.52 -5.49
CA VAL A 151 -3.20 1.15 -6.54
C VAL A 151 -4.01 2.09 -7.44
N ASP A 152 -5.22 1.69 -7.78
CA ASP A 152 -6.18 2.47 -8.56
C ASP A 152 -6.65 3.74 -7.83
N LEU A 153 -6.53 3.80 -6.50
CA LEU A 153 -6.91 4.95 -5.71
C LEU A 153 -5.76 5.97 -5.56
N TRP A 154 -4.52 5.53 -5.34
CA TRP A 154 -3.41 6.48 -5.15
C TRP A 154 -2.70 6.90 -6.43
N VAL A 155 -2.66 6.06 -7.47
CA VAL A 155 -1.98 6.42 -8.73
C VAL A 155 -2.54 7.71 -9.35
N PRO A 156 -3.87 7.94 -9.43
CA PRO A 156 -4.41 9.21 -9.92
C PRO A 156 -4.02 10.42 -9.07
N LYS A 157 -3.73 10.21 -7.79
CA LYS A 157 -3.36 11.25 -6.80
C LYS A 157 -1.86 11.25 -6.49
N ARG A 158 -1.03 10.60 -7.32
CA ARG A 158 0.40 10.38 -7.02
C ARG A 158 1.16 11.66 -6.69
N GLN A 159 0.88 12.75 -7.40
CA GLN A 159 1.59 14.01 -7.19
C GLN A 159 1.23 14.60 -5.82
N ALA A 160 -0.07 14.68 -5.51
CA ALA A 160 -0.53 15.15 -4.20
C ALA A 160 0.01 14.27 -3.06
N LEU A 161 0.07 12.95 -3.26
CA LEU A 161 0.70 12.03 -2.31
C LEU A 161 2.20 12.34 -2.12
N GLN A 162 2.95 12.51 -3.21
CA GLN A 162 4.39 12.80 -3.15
C GLN A 162 4.66 14.13 -2.43
N ASP A 163 3.89 15.17 -2.76
CA ASP A 163 4.01 16.49 -2.14
C ASP A 163 3.68 16.43 -0.65
N GLU A 164 2.63 15.70 -0.29
CA GLU A 164 2.22 15.55 1.11
C GLU A 164 3.23 14.73 1.92
N LEU A 165 3.76 13.64 1.38
CA LEU A 165 4.82 12.88 2.03
C LEU A 165 6.09 13.73 2.19
N ALA A 166 6.48 14.50 1.18
CA ALA A 166 7.63 15.40 1.26
C ALA A 166 7.44 16.44 2.38
N ARG A 167 6.24 17.01 2.50
CA ARG A 167 5.88 17.97 3.54
C ARG A 167 5.89 17.34 4.94
N LEU A 168 5.27 16.16 5.08
CA LEU A 168 5.09 15.49 6.38
C LEU A 168 6.39 14.90 6.94
N LEU A 169 7.26 14.44 6.06
CA LEU A 169 8.49 13.73 6.41
C LEU A 169 9.74 14.61 6.30
N ALA A 170 9.59 15.89 5.95
CA ALA A 170 10.68 16.85 6.04
C ALA A 170 11.19 16.98 7.49
N PRO A 171 12.51 17.10 7.70
CA PRO A 171 13.06 17.37 9.02
C PRO A 171 12.52 18.71 9.54
N ASN A 172 12.09 18.76 10.80
CA ASN A 172 11.74 20.01 11.45
C ASN A 172 13.04 20.80 11.70
N PRO A 173 13.17 22.07 11.26
CA PRO A 173 14.38 22.86 11.51
C PRO A 173 14.65 23.14 13.00
N ALA A 174 13.73 22.77 13.90
CA ALA A 174 13.81 23.07 15.33
C ALA A 174 14.29 21.92 16.23
N GLU A 175 14.58 20.72 15.69
CA GLU A 175 15.10 19.62 16.51
C GLU A 175 16.59 19.39 16.17
N PRO A 176 17.53 19.87 17.01
CA PRO A 176 18.93 19.53 16.83
C PRO A 176 19.09 18.03 17.07
N GLY A 177 19.72 17.34 16.10
CA GLY A 177 20.13 15.95 16.26
C GLY A 177 20.96 15.83 17.54
N GLU A 178 20.47 15.04 18.48
CA GLU A 178 21.24 14.69 19.67
C GLU A 178 22.44 13.82 19.22
N PRO A 179 23.66 14.14 19.68
CA PRO A 179 24.91 13.54 19.21
C PRO A 179 25.08 12.05 19.56
#